data_AF-A0A0M9DLF1-F1
#
_entry.id   AF-A0A0M9DLF1-F1
#
_cell.length_a   1.000
_cell.length_b   1.000
_cell.length_c   1.000
_cell.angle_alpha   90.00
_cell.angle_beta   90.00
_cell.angle_gamma   90.00
#
_symmetry.space_group_name_H-M   'P 1'
#
loop_
_entity.id
_entity.type
_entity.pdbx_description
1 polymer ?
#
loop_
_entity_poly.entity_id
_entity_poly.type
_entity_poly.pdbx_seq_one_letter_code
_entity_poly.pdbx_strand_id
1 'polypeptide(L)'
;MHIRFNPIGNLGAVSTFQVQQSQKTFTVEAEETDPKQAEIETSRKKYAEMIQSCNAIDQGATPKQLVNTQTNAICIEYGVYYHLGTINGKPLNGTALTGGGFNSNFSPMIWKSEPGTRVTPEQEAALRRHKSYSQAERQGANELVHVLMTLKRLGDGGSLATINKDAMFMQNFSRFAKGVGLDISKPFTINGKLFSYSKGSLQAVE
;
A
#
# COMPACT_ATOMS: atom_id res chain seq x y z
N MET A 1 14.09 -26.18 -63.91
CA MET A 1 13.34 -27.42 -63.66
C MET A 1 12.69 -27.30 -62.28
N HIS A 2 11.36 -27.24 -62.24
CA HIS A 2 10.58 -27.14 -60.99
C HIS A 2 10.46 -28.52 -60.35
N ILE A 3 10.62 -28.60 -59.02
CA ILE A 3 9.94 -29.61 -58.23
C ILE A 3 9.42 -28.94 -56.94
N ARG A 4 8.10 -28.76 -56.87
CA ARG A 4 7.34 -28.68 -55.62
C ARG A 4 6.78 -30.08 -55.37
N PHE A 5 6.84 -30.57 -54.14
CA PHE A 5 5.88 -31.57 -53.67
C PHE A 5 5.28 -31.13 -52.34
N ASN A 6 3.95 -31.18 -52.35
CA ASN A 6 3.01 -30.72 -51.35
C ASN A 6 2.83 -31.78 -50.25
N PRO A 7 2.43 -31.39 -49.02
CA PRO A 7 2.22 -32.27 -47.89
C PRO A 7 0.83 -32.92 -47.94
N ILE A 8 0.67 -34.03 -47.23
CA ILE A 8 -0.52 -34.52 -46.50
C ILE A 8 -0.45 -36.05 -46.46
N GLY A 9 -0.57 -36.59 -45.23
CA GLY A 9 -1.35 -37.79 -45.01
C GLY A 9 -0.65 -39.12 -45.20
N ASN A 10 0.12 -39.53 -44.19
CA ASN A 10 -0.02 -40.89 -43.68
C ASN A 10 -0.01 -40.86 -42.16
N LEU A 11 -1.18 -40.50 -41.63
CA LEU A 11 -1.61 -40.82 -40.27
C LEU A 11 -1.85 -42.33 -40.20
N GLY A 12 -1.29 -42.99 -39.19
CA GLY A 12 -1.74 -44.31 -38.76
C GLY A 12 -0.63 -45.22 -38.28
N ALA A 13 -0.40 -45.22 -36.97
CA ALA A 13 0.10 -46.31 -36.11
C ALA A 13 1.25 -47.16 -36.68
N VAL A 14 2.42 -47.24 -36.00
CA VAL A 14 2.61 -48.11 -34.83
C VAL A 14 3.61 -47.42 -33.88
N SER A 15 3.15 -46.74 -32.83
CA SER A 15 3.03 -47.30 -31.48
C SER A 15 4.25 -48.11 -31.04
N THR A 16 5.26 -47.46 -30.45
CA THR A 16 6.15 -48.06 -29.42
C THR A 16 7.23 -47.11 -28.88
N PHE A 17 7.53 -45.98 -29.54
CA PHE A 17 8.59 -45.09 -29.05
C PHE A 17 8.15 -44.03 -28.02
N GLN A 18 6.92 -44.12 -27.51
CA GLN A 18 6.37 -43.17 -26.53
C GLN A 18 6.56 -43.57 -25.05
N VAL A 19 7.35 -44.60 -24.73
CA VAL A 19 7.45 -45.09 -23.33
C VAL A 19 8.86 -44.95 -22.71
N GLN A 20 9.86 -44.41 -23.42
CA GLN A 20 11.23 -44.32 -22.87
C GLN A 20 11.88 -42.92 -22.86
N GLN A 21 11.18 -41.84 -23.21
CA GLN A 21 11.71 -40.47 -23.05
C GLN A 21 10.99 -39.62 -22.00
N SER A 22 9.95 -40.13 -21.35
CA SER A 22 9.21 -39.44 -20.28
C SER A 22 9.85 -39.58 -18.88
N GLN A 23 11.19 -39.57 -18.80
CA GLN A 23 11.93 -39.51 -17.51
C GLN A 23 13.20 -38.66 -17.56
N LYS A 24 13.22 -37.60 -18.37
CA LYS A 24 14.04 -36.43 -18.02
C LYS A 24 13.10 -35.29 -17.70
N THR A 25 12.86 -35.11 -16.42
CA THR A 25 12.34 -33.86 -15.86
C THR A 25 13.21 -32.75 -16.40
N PHE A 26 12.67 -31.91 -17.27
CA PHE A 26 13.28 -30.61 -17.54
C PHE A 26 13.14 -29.83 -16.23
N THR A 27 14.20 -29.83 -15.43
CA THR A 27 14.34 -28.86 -14.36
C THR A 27 14.54 -27.53 -15.07
N VAL A 28 13.48 -26.75 -15.19
CA VAL A 28 13.61 -25.32 -15.45
C VAL A 28 14.27 -24.78 -14.20
N GLU A 29 15.58 -24.56 -14.26
CA GLU A 29 16.25 -23.70 -13.29
C GLU A 29 15.46 -22.39 -13.29
N ALA A 30 14.93 -22.03 -12.12
CA ALA A 30 14.20 -20.78 -11.96
C ALA A 30 15.06 -19.67 -12.55
N GLU A 31 14.53 -18.94 -13.54
CA GLU A 31 15.17 -17.72 -14.04
C GLU A 31 15.47 -16.85 -12.81
N GLU A 32 16.75 -16.78 -12.44
CA GLU A 32 17.23 -15.74 -11.54
C GLU A 32 16.82 -14.42 -12.20
N THR A 33 15.79 -13.81 -11.64
CA THR A 33 15.31 -12.52 -12.11
C THR A 33 16.48 -11.57 -12.02
N ASP A 34 16.93 -11.01 -13.16
CA ASP A 34 18.03 -10.06 -13.18
C ASP A 34 17.73 -8.97 -12.13
N PRO A 35 18.59 -8.79 -11.11
CA PRO A 35 18.33 -7.83 -10.04
C PRO A 35 18.04 -6.43 -10.57
N LYS A 36 18.55 -6.07 -11.76
CA LYS A 36 18.24 -4.80 -12.43
C LYS A 36 16.82 -4.75 -12.98
N GLN A 37 16.29 -5.85 -13.52
CA GLN A 37 14.91 -5.92 -13.98
C GLN A 37 13.93 -5.82 -12.82
N ALA A 38 14.21 -6.53 -11.72
CA ALA A 38 13.40 -6.46 -10.49
C ALA A 38 13.37 -5.03 -9.90
N GLU A 39 14.49 -4.32 -9.94
CA GLU A 39 14.58 -2.92 -9.48
C GLU A 39 13.77 -1.96 -10.37
N ILE A 40 13.81 -2.14 -11.70
CA ILE A 40 13.02 -1.36 -12.66
C ILE A 40 11.52 -1.59 -12.44
N GLU A 41 11.09 -2.83 -12.28
CA GLU A 41 9.68 -3.17 -12.05
C GLU A 41 9.16 -2.59 -10.72
N THR A 42 9.97 -2.72 -9.67
CA THR A 42 9.66 -2.13 -8.36
C THR A 42 9.52 -0.61 -8.47
N SER A 43 10.40 0.05 -9.22
CA SER A 43 10.37 1.50 -9.43
C SER A 43 9.13 1.92 -10.23
N ARG A 44 8.76 1.18 -11.28
CA ARG A 44 7.53 1.42 -12.06
C ARG A 44 6.28 1.28 -11.20
N LYS A 45 6.21 0.25 -10.34
CA LYS A 45 5.08 0.04 -9.43
C LYS A 45 4.93 1.18 -8.43
N LYS A 46 6.02 1.61 -7.79
CA LYS A 46 6.02 2.76 -6.87
C LYS A 46 5.55 4.04 -7.56
N TYR A 47 6.01 4.28 -8.79
CA TYR A 47 5.58 5.44 -9.58
C TYR A 47 4.09 5.37 -9.92
N ALA A 48 3.59 4.22 -10.36
CA ALA A 48 2.16 4.04 -10.67
C ALA A 48 1.26 4.29 -9.44
N GLU A 49 1.61 3.74 -8.28
CA GLU A 49 0.87 3.97 -7.03
C GLU A 49 0.87 5.44 -6.61
N MET A 50 1.99 6.13 -6.80
CA MET A 50 2.07 7.56 -6.55
C MET A 50 1.11 8.34 -7.47
N ILE A 51 1.13 8.07 -8.78
CA ILE A 51 0.22 8.74 -9.74
C ILE A 51 -1.24 8.48 -9.37
N GLN A 52 -1.59 7.23 -9.07
CA GLN A 52 -2.95 6.87 -8.63
C GLN A 52 -3.35 7.66 -7.37
N SER A 53 -2.44 7.76 -6.40
CA SER A 53 -2.69 8.46 -5.15
C SER A 53 -2.87 9.97 -5.35
N CYS A 54 -2.04 10.62 -6.17
CA CYS A 54 -2.19 12.03 -6.51
C CYS A 54 -3.52 12.28 -7.23
N ASN A 55 -3.86 11.45 -8.23
CA ASN A 55 -5.12 11.56 -8.95
C ASN A 55 -6.34 11.42 -8.03
N ALA A 56 -6.31 10.50 -7.06
CA ALA A 56 -7.39 10.34 -6.09
C ALA A 56 -7.63 11.61 -5.25
N ILE A 57 -6.55 12.30 -4.87
CA ILE A 57 -6.61 13.57 -4.14
C ILE A 57 -7.13 14.69 -5.05
N ASP A 58 -6.59 14.80 -6.26
CA ASP A 58 -6.91 15.89 -7.20
C ASP A 58 -8.35 15.81 -7.72
N GLN A 59 -8.85 14.60 -7.96
CA GLN A 59 -10.21 14.34 -8.43
C GLN A 59 -11.25 14.30 -7.30
N GLY A 60 -10.83 14.42 -6.04
CA GLY A 60 -11.74 14.33 -4.90
C GLY A 60 -12.43 12.97 -4.81
N ALA A 61 -11.71 11.89 -5.11
CA ALA A 61 -12.26 10.54 -5.05
C ALA A 61 -12.86 10.25 -3.66
N THR A 62 -13.90 9.41 -3.61
CA THR A 62 -14.47 8.98 -2.34
C THR A 62 -13.51 8.02 -1.63
N PRO A 63 -13.00 8.37 -0.44
CA PRO A 63 -12.10 7.49 0.30
C PRO A 63 -12.84 6.29 0.89
N LYS A 64 -12.17 5.14 0.93
CA LYS A 64 -12.65 3.97 1.68
C LYS A 64 -12.61 4.27 3.17
N GLN A 65 -13.66 3.84 3.88
CA GLN A 65 -13.64 3.89 5.34
C GLN A 65 -12.60 2.88 5.86
N LEU A 66 -11.72 3.34 6.75
CA LEU A 66 -10.65 2.51 7.28
C LEU A 66 -11.17 1.40 8.20
N VAL A 67 -12.19 1.71 8.99
CA VAL A 67 -12.76 0.81 9.99
C VAL A 67 -14.05 0.20 9.45
N ASN A 68 -14.15 -1.12 9.49
CA ASN A 68 -15.43 -1.80 9.47
C ASN A 68 -16.06 -1.69 10.86
N THR A 69 -17.06 -0.84 11.02
CA THR A 69 -17.70 -0.54 12.31
C THR A 69 -18.55 -1.70 12.83
N GLN A 70 -19.03 -2.60 11.96
CA GLN A 70 -19.79 -3.79 12.36
C GLN A 70 -18.90 -4.80 13.06
N THR A 71 -17.69 -5.02 12.53
CA THR A 71 -16.73 -5.99 13.07
C THR A 71 -15.65 -5.37 13.95
N ASN A 72 -15.67 -4.04 14.13
CA ASN A 72 -14.63 -3.26 14.81
C ASN A 72 -13.22 -3.62 14.31
N ALA A 73 -13.04 -3.61 12.98
CA ALA A 73 -11.85 -4.13 12.32
C ALA A 73 -11.20 -3.08 11.42
N ILE A 74 -9.88 -3.08 11.40
CA ILE A 74 -9.05 -2.28 10.49
C ILE A 74 -8.36 -3.23 9.49
N CYS A 75 -8.51 -2.94 8.20
CA CYS A 75 -7.75 -3.60 7.13
C CYS A 75 -7.01 -2.55 6.31
N ILE A 76 -5.69 -2.51 6.48
CA ILE A 76 -4.79 -1.55 5.82
C ILE A 76 -4.05 -2.26 4.69
N GLU A 77 -4.36 -1.85 3.47
CA GLU A 77 -3.77 -2.35 2.23
C GLU A 77 -3.02 -1.21 1.53
N TYR A 78 -1.92 -1.54 0.85
CA TYR A 78 -1.21 -0.56 0.03
C TYR A 78 -2.02 -0.21 -1.23
N GLY A 79 -1.88 1.01 -1.72
CA GLY A 79 -2.59 1.49 -2.90
C GLY A 79 -4.07 1.83 -2.68
N VAL A 80 -4.61 1.61 -1.48
CA VAL A 80 -5.99 1.96 -1.14
C VAL A 80 -6.06 3.38 -0.56
N TYR A 81 -6.99 4.17 -1.08
CA TYR A 81 -7.26 5.54 -0.64
C TYR A 81 -8.25 5.54 0.54
N TYR A 82 -7.78 5.99 1.71
CA TYR A 82 -8.51 5.94 2.98
C TYR A 82 -8.86 7.32 3.52
N HIS A 83 -9.90 7.34 4.37
CA HIS A 83 -10.20 8.46 5.25
C HIS A 83 -9.64 8.20 6.65
N LEU A 84 -8.88 9.16 7.19
CA LEU A 84 -8.21 9.07 8.50
C LEU A 84 -8.78 10.06 9.53
N GLY A 85 -10.00 10.53 9.34
CA GLY A 85 -10.66 11.51 10.21
C GLY A 85 -10.45 12.95 9.75
N THR A 86 -10.45 13.90 10.69
CA THR A 86 -10.39 15.33 10.37
C THR A 86 -9.28 16.05 11.14
N ILE A 87 -8.73 17.09 10.50
CA ILE A 87 -7.80 18.06 11.09
C ILE A 87 -8.46 19.43 11.00
N ASN A 88 -8.78 20.04 12.13
CA ASN A 88 -9.50 21.32 12.21
C ASN A 88 -10.76 21.34 11.32
N GLY A 89 -11.53 20.25 11.33
CA GLY A 89 -12.76 20.10 10.53
C GLY A 89 -12.53 19.75 9.05
N LYS A 90 -11.29 19.76 8.55
CA LYS A 90 -10.96 19.37 7.18
C LYS A 90 -10.65 17.86 7.10
N PRO A 91 -11.19 17.11 6.12
CA PRO A 91 -10.97 15.67 6.03
C PRO A 91 -9.52 15.34 5.66
N LEU A 92 -8.90 14.43 6.40
CA LEU A 92 -7.59 13.84 6.10
C LEU A 92 -7.79 12.56 5.30
N ASN A 93 -7.39 12.59 4.04
CA ASN A 93 -7.50 11.47 3.11
C ASN A 93 -6.14 11.17 2.48
N GLY A 94 -5.89 9.91 2.14
CA GLY A 94 -4.65 9.55 1.46
C GLY A 94 -4.47 8.06 1.24
N THR A 95 -3.32 7.70 0.68
CA THR A 95 -2.99 6.32 0.27
C THR A 95 -1.71 5.87 0.93
N ALA A 96 -1.72 4.67 1.53
CA ALA A 96 -0.50 4.01 1.99
C ALA A 96 0.27 3.46 0.78
N LEU A 97 1.55 3.80 0.65
CA LEU A 97 2.35 3.44 -0.53
C LEU A 97 3.21 2.20 -0.27
N THR A 98 3.39 1.32 -1.27
CA THR A 98 4.29 0.15 -1.14
C THR A 98 5.76 0.53 -0.98
N GLY A 99 6.16 1.70 -1.50
CA GLY A 99 7.48 2.28 -1.27
C GLY A 99 7.73 2.80 0.14
N GLY A 100 6.74 2.69 1.03
CA GLY A 100 6.76 3.25 2.37
C GLY A 100 6.14 4.66 2.41
N GLY A 101 5.66 5.02 3.60
CA GLY A 101 4.98 6.30 3.83
C GLY A 101 3.53 6.33 3.36
N PHE A 102 2.97 7.53 3.36
CA PHE A 102 1.57 7.79 3.09
C PHE A 102 1.44 9.12 2.35
N ASN A 103 0.79 9.11 1.20
CA ASN A 103 0.53 10.32 0.41
C ASN A 103 -0.86 10.85 0.78
N SER A 104 -0.93 12.05 1.37
CA SER A 104 -2.19 12.64 1.85
C SER A 104 -2.48 14.00 1.23
N ASN A 105 -3.73 14.44 1.34
CA ASN A 105 -4.10 15.80 0.93
C ASN A 105 -3.41 16.91 1.74
N PHE A 106 -2.93 16.65 2.97
CA PHE A 106 -2.17 17.63 3.77
C PHE A 106 -0.67 17.62 3.47
N SER A 107 -0.14 16.44 3.15
CA SER A 107 1.27 16.20 2.85
C SER A 107 1.38 15.43 1.53
N PRO A 108 1.01 16.06 0.41
CA PRO A 108 1.11 15.40 -0.88
C PRO A 108 2.58 15.14 -1.20
N MET A 109 2.85 14.05 -1.90
CA MET A 109 4.18 13.71 -2.37
C MET A 109 4.60 14.73 -3.42
N ILE A 110 5.61 15.52 -3.11
CA ILE A 110 6.22 16.48 -4.02
C ILE A 110 7.54 15.87 -4.47
N TRP A 111 7.62 15.51 -5.75
CA TRP A 111 8.86 14.98 -6.31
C TRP A 111 9.92 16.08 -6.34
N LYS A 112 11.14 15.76 -5.89
CA LYS A 112 12.29 16.63 -6.11
C LYS A 112 12.64 16.56 -7.59
N SER A 113 12.23 17.57 -8.34
CA SER A 113 12.70 17.80 -9.69
C SER A 113 14.22 18.05 -9.64
N GLU A 114 14.99 17.40 -10.52
CA GLU A 114 16.41 17.77 -10.69
C GLU A 114 16.50 19.24 -11.15
N PRO A 115 17.59 19.95 -10.81
CA PRO A 115 17.81 21.31 -11.27
C PRO A 115 17.64 21.41 -12.80
N GLY A 116 16.72 22.27 -13.25
CA GLY A 116 16.43 22.45 -14.68
C GLY A 116 15.25 21.62 -15.23
N THR A 117 14.66 20.73 -14.43
CA THR A 117 13.45 20.00 -14.86
C THR A 117 12.22 20.91 -14.76
N ARG A 118 11.39 20.92 -15.82
CA ARG A 118 10.14 21.69 -15.84
C ARG A 118 9.17 21.15 -14.78
N VAL A 119 8.67 22.03 -13.93
CA VAL A 119 7.62 21.71 -12.95
C VAL A 119 6.35 21.31 -13.70
N THR A 120 5.75 20.17 -13.35
CA THR A 120 4.49 19.74 -13.96
C THR A 120 3.29 20.42 -13.29
N PRO A 121 2.14 20.58 -13.98
CA PRO A 121 0.93 21.14 -13.37
C PRO A 121 0.50 20.43 -12.08
N GLU A 122 0.70 19.11 -12.00
CA GLU A 122 0.41 18.28 -10.84
C GLU A 122 1.33 18.62 -9.66
N GLN A 123 2.62 18.86 -9.92
CA GLN A 123 3.57 19.30 -8.89
C GLN A 123 3.20 20.69 -8.35
N GLU A 124 2.78 21.61 -9.23
CA GLU A 124 2.30 22.94 -8.81
C GLU A 124 1.02 22.83 -7.97
N ALA A 125 0.08 21.97 -8.38
CA ALA A 125 -1.16 21.73 -7.65
C ALA A 125 -0.89 21.11 -6.27
N ALA A 126 -0.01 20.10 -6.20
CA ALA A 126 0.42 19.48 -4.95
C ALA A 126 1.09 20.51 -4.01
N LEU A 127 1.98 21.35 -4.54
CA LEU A 127 2.63 22.40 -3.76
C LEU A 127 1.63 23.46 -3.27
N ARG A 128 0.68 23.88 -4.13
CA ARG A 128 -0.38 24.82 -3.75
C ARG A 128 -1.24 24.25 -2.63
N ARG A 129 -1.63 22.99 -2.74
CA ARG A 129 -2.37 22.27 -1.68
C ARG A 129 -1.57 22.21 -0.39
N HIS A 130 -0.31 21.80 -0.45
CA HIS A 130 0.57 21.76 0.72
C HIS A 130 0.65 23.13 1.43
N LYS A 131 0.77 24.22 0.66
CA LYS A 131 0.82 25.59 1.18
C LYS A 131 -0.54 26.12 1.67
N SER A 132 -1.65 25.51 1.27
CA SER A 132 -3.00 25.91 1.72
C SER A 132 -3.31 25.48 3.17
N TYR A 133 -2.48 24.61 3.74
CA TYR A 133 -2.58 24.18 5.14
C TYR A 133 -1.50 24.84 5.99
N SER A 134 -1.90 25.26 7.19
CA SER A 134 -0.98 25.74 8.21
C SER A 134 0.02 24.66 8.65
N GLN A 135 1.12 25.06 9.27
CA GLN A 135 2.08 24.12 9.84
C GLN A 135 1.45 23.21 10.90
N ALA A 136 0.60 23.75 11.77
CA ALA A 136 -0.10 22.98 12.80
C ALA A 136 -1.03 21.93 12.19
N GLU A 137 -1.76 22.28 11.11
CA GLU A 137 -2.61 21.32 10.40
C GLU A 137 -1.78 20.20 9.77
N ARG A 138 -0.67 20.52 9.10
CA ARG A 138 0.22 19.51 8.51
C ARG A 138 0.84 18.61 9.57
N GLN A 139 1.24 19.16 10.71
CA GLN A 139 1.75 18.39 11.84
C GLN A 139 0.69 17.45 12.40
N GLY A 140 -0.53 17.95 12.64
CA GLY A 140 -1.66 17.14 13.09
C GLY A 140 -2.00 16.00 12.13
N ALA A 141 -1.91 16.25 10.82
CA ALA A 141 -2.08 15.22 9.81
C ALA A 141 -0.98 14.15 9.89
N ASN A 142 0.29 14.57 10.02
CA ASN A 142 1.43 13.66 10.12
C ASN A 142 1.36 12.76 11.36
N GLU A 143 0.85 13.27 12.49
CA GLU A 143 0.61 12.47 13.70
C GLU A 143 -0.39 11.33 13.45
N LEU A 144 -1.52 11.62 12.79
CA LEU A 144 -2.53 10.59 12.48
C LEU A 144 -2.01 9.58 11.45
N VAL A 145 -1.26 10.06 10.45
CA VAL A 145 -0.59 9.21 9.47
C VAL A 145 0.44 8.29 10.15
N HIS A 146 1.22 8.81 11.10
CA HIS A 146 2.17 8.01 11.86
C HIS A 146 1.48 6.87 12.61
N VAL A 147 0.35 7.16 13.27
CA VAL A 147 -0.47 6.14 13.92
C VAL A 147 -0.89 5.04 12.94
N LEU A 148 -1.47 5.41 11.78
CA LEU A 148 -1.86 4.45 10.74
C LEU A 148 -0.69 3.55 10.32
N MET A 149 0.46 4.16 10.01
CA MET A 149 1.64 3.42 9.53
C MET A 149 2.24 2.51 10.61
N THR A 150 2.09 2.87 11.89
CA THR A 150 2.45 2.00 13.01
C THR A 150 1.48 0.83 13.17
N LEU A 151 0.17 1.05 13.00
CA LEU A 151 -0.83 -0.04 12.98
C LEU A 151 -0.61 -1.00 11.81
N LYS A 152 -0.28 -0.50 10.62
CA LYS A 152 0.07 -1.35 9.46
C LYS A 152 1.25 -2.26 9.79
N ARG A 153 2.34 -1.67 10.32
CA ARG A 153 3.53 -2.42 10.75
C ARG A 153 3.18 -3.49 11.79
N LEU A 154 2.29 -3.19 12.75
CA LEU A 154 1.79 -4.18 13.71
C LEU A 154 1.06 -5.33 13.03
N GLY A 155 0.12 -5.00 12.12
CA GLY A 155 -0.64 -5.97 11.33
C GLY A 155 0.29 -6.91 10.55
N ASP A 156 1.39 -6.38 10.02
CA ASP A 156 2.39 -7.13 9.27
C ASP A 156 3.34 -7.97 10.14
N GLY A 157 3.17 -7.99 11.47
CA GLY A 157 4.01 -8.77 12.38
C GLY A 157 5.04 -7.95 13.16
N GLY A 158 4.92 -6.63 13.17
CA GLY A 158 5.73 -5.75 14.00
C GLY A 158 5.56 -6.03 15.51
N SER A 159 6.58 -5.70 16.27
CA SER A 159 6.60 -5.93 17.73
C SER A 159 5.68 -4.97 18.48
N LEU A 160 4.75 -5.53 19.26
CA LEU A 160 3.88 -4.79 20.17
C LEU A 160 4.67 -3.98 21.20
N ALA A 161 5.79 -4.54 21.70
CA ALA A 161 6.64 -3.87 22.68
C ALA A 161 7.31 -2.62 22.10
N THR A 162 7.66 -2.63 20.82
CA THR A 162 8.22 -1.46 20.12
C THR A 162 7.16 -0.38 19.98
N ILE A 163 5.93 -0.75 19.62
CA ILE A 163 4.82 0.19 19.43
C ILE A 163 4.43 0.85 20.73
N ASN A 164 4.36 0.10 21.82
CA ASN A 164 4.05 0.66 23.14
C ASN A 164 5.15 1.61 23.68
N LYS A 165 6.33 1.65 23.05
CA LYS A 165 7.40 2.63 23.33
C LYS A 165 7.40 3.83 22.38
N ASP A 166 6.59 3.81 21.33
CA ASP A 166 6.48 4.89 20.36
C ASP A 166 5.59 6.01 20.93
N ALA A 167 6.22 7.03 21.52
CA ALA A 167 5.49 8.13 22.16
C ALA A 167 4.49 8.83 21.23
N MET A 168 4.82 8.97 19.94
CA MET A 168 3.93 9.61 18.98
C MET A 168 2.70 8.76 18.72
N PHE A 169 2.86 7.43 18.66
CA PHE A 169 1.72 6.51 18.60
C PHE A 169 0.88 6.59 19.88
N MET A 170 1.48 6.46 21.06
CA MET A 170 0.75 6.41 22.35
C MET A 170 -0.08 7.68 22.59
N GLN A 171 0.48 8.85 22.27
CA GLN A 171 -0.18 10.13 22.47
C GLN A 171 -1.35 10.35 21.51
N ASN A 172 -1.30 9.77 20.31
CA ASN A 172 -2.24 10.09 19.23
C ASN A 172 -3.22 8.96 18.89
N PHE A 173 -3.00 7.73 19.36
CA PHE A 173 -3.83 6.58 19.00
C PHE A 173 -5.31 6.75 19.37
N SER A 174 -5.60 7.28 20.57
CA SER A 174 -6.99 7.54 20.98
C SER A 174 -7.68 8.59 20.10
N ARG A 175 -6.97 9.67 19.75
CA ARG A 175 -7.47 10.70 18.81
C ARG A 175 -7.73 10.10 17.42
N PHE A 176 -6.79 9.30 16.94
CA PHE A 176 -6.89 8.59 15.67
C PHE A 176 -8.10 7.66 15.65
N ALA A 177 -8.22 6.78 16.66
CA ALA A 177 -9.30 5.80 16.77
C ALA A 177 -10.68 6.47 16.71
N LYS A 178 -10.87 7.54 17.49
CA LYS A 178 -12.10 8.35 17.44
C LYS A 178 -12.35 8.92 16.04
N GLY A 179 -11.31 9.46 15.40
CA GLY A 179 -11.41 10.05 14.06
C GLY A 179 -11.81 9.07 12.96
N VAL A 180 -11.41 7.80 13.08
CA VAL A 180 -11.74 6.74 12.10
C VAL A 180 -12.94 5.88 12.49
N GLY A 181 -13.51 6.10 13.68
CA GLY A 181 -14.65 5.34 14.19
C GLY A 181 -14.28 3.96 14.77
N LEU A 182 -13.04 3.76 15.19
CA LEU A 182 -12.61 2.56 15.90
C LEU A 182 -13.05 2.65 17.37
N ASP A 183 -13.78 1.64 17.82
CA ASP A 183 -14.19 1.53 19.22
C ASP A 183 -13.12 0.79 20.03
N ILE A 184 -12.27 1.56 20.70
CA ILE A 184 -11.15 1.04 21.51
C ILE A 184 -11.57 0.59 22.92
N SER A 185 -12.86 0.71 23.28
CA SER A 185 -13.38 0.24 24.57
C SER A 185 -13.62 -1.28 24.60
N LYS A 186 -13.65 -1.91 23.43
CA LYS A 186 -13.78 -3.35 23.23
C LYS A 186 -12.64 -3.87 22.35
N PRO A 187 -12.45 -5.20 22.26
CA PRO A 187 -11.47 -5.76 21.35
C PRO A 187 -11.73 -5.36 19.89
N PHE A 188 -10.66 -5.19 19.14
CA PHE A 188 -10.68 -4.84 17.72
C PHE A 188 -9.60 -5.60 16.97
N THR A 189 -9.74 -5.72 15.65
CA THR A 189 -8.74 -6.39 14.82
C THR A 189 -7.96 -5.41 13.95
N ILE A 190 -6.68 -5.69 13.74
CA ILE A 190 -5.82 -5.01 12.76
C ILE A 190 -5.26 -6.08 11.83
N ASN A 191 -5.60 -6.02 10.55
CA ASN A 191 -5.22 -7.02 9.53
C ASN A 191 -5.46 -8.47 10.00
N GLY A 192 -6.61 -8.70 10.65
CA GLY A 192 -7.04 -10.01 11.14
C GLY A 192 -6.50 -10.43 12.52
N LYS A 193 -5.57 -9.68 13.12
CA LYS A 193 -5.04 -9.96 14.47
C LYS A 193 -5.83 -9.22 15.54
N LEU A 194 -6.14 -9.88 16.65
CA LEU A 194 -6.99 -9.33 17.72
C LEU A 194 -6.18 -8.56 18.78
N PHE A 195 -6.67 -7.37 19.13
CA PHE A 195 -6.05 -6.49 20.11
C PHE A 195 -7.09 -5.88 21.04
N SER A 196 -6.62 -5.46 22.21
CA SER A 196 -7.35 -4.57 23.13
C SER A 196 -6.49 -3.36 23.47
N TYR A 197 -7.14 -2.27 23.88
CA TYR A 197 -6.45 -1.05 24.32
C TYR A 197 -6.85 -0.72 25.74
N SER A 198 -5.89 -0.74 26.66
CA SER A 198 -6.15 -0.54 28.09
C SER A 198 -5.01 0.20 28.75
N LYS A 199 -5.33 1.09 29.69
CA LYS A 199 -4.36 1.92 30.44
C LYS A 199 -3.38 2.65 29.51
N GLY A 200 -3.87 3.07 28.36
CA GLY A 200 -3.08 3.77 27.37
C GLY A 200 -2.06 2.88 26.65
N SER A 201 -2.25 1.56 26.54
CA SER A 201 -1.35 0.62 25.85
C SER A 201 -2.12 -0.43 25.04
N LEU A 202 -1.53 -0.85 23.92
CA LEU A 202 -2.05 -1.97 23.13
C LEU A 202 -1.62 -3.31 23.74
N GLN A 203 -2.55 -4.26 23.75
CA GLN A 203 -2.34 -5.64 24.20
C GLN A 203 -2.83 -6.59 23.11
N ALA A 204 -2.04 -7.60 22.79
CA ALA A 204 -2.52 -8.72 21.99
C ALA A 204 -3.54 -9.51 22.82
N VAL A 205 -4.61 -9.95 22.18
CA VAL A 205 -5.60 -10.85 22.79
C VAL A 205 -5.38 -12.21 22.13
N GLU A 206 -4.99 -13.19 22.95
CA GLU A 206 -4.84 -14.59 22.54
C GLU A 206 -6.21 -15.26 22.33
#